data_AF-A0A7W7KF56-F1
#
_entry.id   AF-A0A7W7KF56-F1
#
_cell.length_a   1.000
_cell.length_b   1.000
_cell.length_c   1.000
_cell.angle_alpha   90.00
_cell.angle_beta   90.00
_cell.angle_gamma   90.00
#
_symmetry.space_group_name_H-M   'P 1'
#
loop_
_entity.id
_entity.type
_entity.pdbx_description
1 polymer ?
#
loop_
_entity_poly.entity_id
_entity_poly.type
_entity_poly.pdbx_seq_one_letter_code
_entity_poly.pdbx_strand_id
1 'polypeptide(L)'
;MLMADVAPGSLVLALGTDWVACTDALPWNDVYEQLRYVVYSPSYCGDMFVCGFDYSGPTWWSKSLQLGITGVTHWRLAGEHEQDFTATRAQLPAAKIPRNVEALDQLKRWWDWFADSRGIER
;
A
#
# COMPACT_ATOMS: atom_id res chain seq x y z
N MET A 1 7.84 -3.62 -23.70
CA MET A 1 8.20 -2.56 -22.75
C MET A 1 8.98 -3.22 -21.64
N LEU A 2 10.21 -2.76 -21.35
CA LEU A 2 10.97 -3.31 -20.22
C LEU A 2 10.27 -2.90 -18.92
N MET A 3 10.11 -3.82 -17.98
CA MET A 3 9.52 -3.52 -16.66
C MET A 3 10.32 -2.43 -15.90
N ALA A 4 11.58 -2.21 -16.29
CA ALA A 4 12.44 -1.14 -15.78
C ALA A 4 11.98 0.29 -16.18
N ASP A 5 11.20 0.45 -17.26
CA ASP A 5 10.79 1.77 -17.78
C ASP A 5 9.48 2.28 -17.15
N VAL A 6 8.77 1.43 -16.41
CA VAL A 6 7.51 1.81 -15.75
C VAL A 6 7.85 2.56 -14.46
N ALA A 7 7.52 3.86 -14.40
CA ALA A 7 7.61 4.65 -13.18
C ALA A 7 6.62 4.10 -12.16
N PRO A 8 7.04 3.33 -11.14
CA PRO A 8 6.08 2.44 -10.49
C PRO A 8 5.11 3.16 -9.54
N GLY A 9 5.50 4.33 -9.02
CA GLY A 9 4.58 5.23 -8.31
C GLY A 9 3.41 5.68 -9.18
N SER A 10 3.57 5.72 -10.51
CA SER A 10 2.46 6.00 -11.43
C SER A 10 1.41 4.89 -11.45
N LEU A 11 1.81 3.62 -11.25
CA LEU A 11 0.86 2.51 -11.13
C LEU A 11 0.06 2.60 -9.84
N VAL A 12 0.72 2.95 -8.74
CA VAL A 12 0.06 3.18 -7.44
C VAL A 12 -0.92 4.35 -7.54
N LEU A 13 -0.51 5.47 -8.16
CA LEU A 13 -1.39 6.61 -8.44
C LEU A 13 -2.60 6.21 -9.31
N ALA A 14 -2.40 5.33 -10.29
CA ALA A 14 -3.47 4.85 -11.17
C ALA A 14 -4.50 3.94 -10.47
N LEU A 15 -4.18 3.38 -9.30
CA LEU A 15 -5.13 2.68 -8.43
C LEU A 15 -6.05 3.65 -7.66
N GLY A 16 -5.62 4.90 -7.48
CA GLY A 16 -6.39 5.93 -6.80
C GLY A 16 -6.68 5.61 -5.32
N THR A 17 -7.83 6.05 -4.83
CA THR A 17 -8.25 5.90 -3.42
C THR A 17 -9.08 4.64 -3.16
N ASP A 18 -9.11 3.70 -4.10
CA ASP A 18 -9.75 2.40 -3.90
C ASP A 18 -8.87 1.50 -3.00
N TRP A 19 -9.52 0.59 -2.26
CA TRP A 19 -8.83 -0.33 -1.36
C TRP A 19 -8.21 -1.50 -2.11
N VAL A 20 -7.00 -1.85 -1.72
CA VAL A 20 -6.20 -2.97 -2.25
C VAL A 20 -5.88 -3.89 -1.09
N ALA A 21 -6.10 -5.19 -1.26
CA ALA A 21 -5.64 -6.17 -0.28
C ALA A 21 -4.12 -6.33 -0.36
N CYS A 22 -3.44 -6.45 0.79
CA CYS A 22 -2.00 -6.70 0.84
C CYS A 22 -1.62 -8.01 0.13
N THR A 23 -2.53 -8.98 0.08
CA THR A 23 -2.35 -10.25 -0.65
C THR A 23 -2.43 -10.09 -2.16
N ASP A 24 -3.07 -9.03 -2.65
CA ASP A 24 -3.07 -8.71 -4.07
C ASP A 24 -1.82 -7.92 -4.44
N ALA A 25 -1.55 -6.83 -3.75
CA ALA A 25 -0.36 -6.04 -4.00
C ALA A 25 0.03 -5.27 -2.75
N LEU A 26 1.30 -4.93 -2.65
CA LEU A 26 1.79 -3.90 -1.76
C LEU A 26 2.40 -2.80 -2.62
N PRO A 27 2.44 -1.54 -2.12
CA PRO A 27 3.02 -0.43 -2.86
C PRO A 27 4.55 -0.44 -2.73
N TRP A 28 5.18 -1.60 -2.98
CA TRP A 28 6.61 -1.90 -2.84
C TRP A 28 7.54 -0.89 -3.52
N ASN A 29 6.99 -0.05 -4.38
CA ASN A 29 7.73 0.77 -5.32
C ASN A 29 7.76 2.24 -4.92
N ASP A 30 7.15 2.58 -3.78
CA ASP A 30 7.35 3.85 -3.12
C ASP A 30 8.57 3.80 -2.20
N VAL A 31 9.71 3.41 -2.76
CA VAL A 31 11.00 3.27 -2.06
C VAL A 31 11.53 4.60 -1.49
N TYR A 32 10.90 5.72 -1.83
CA TYR A 32 11.25 7.05 -1.33
C TYR A 32 10.19 7.64 -0.39
N GLU A 33 9.17 6.85 0.00
CA GLU A 33 8.05 7.31 0.85
C GLU A 33 7.39 8.61 0.35
N GLN A 34 7.26 8.77 -0.96
CA GLN A 34 6.68 9.96 -1.58
C GLN A 34 5.15 9.96 -1.50
N LEU A 35 4.53 8.80 -1.28
CA LEU A 35 3.09 8.66 -1.20
C LEU A 35 2.65 8.35 0.24
N ARG A 36 1.41 8.72 0.55
CA ARG A 36 0.76 8.45 1.82
C ARG A 36 -0.35 7.45 1.60
N TYR A 37 -0.46 6.49 2.51
CA TYR A 37 -1.41 5.40 2.41
C TYR A 37 -2.30 5.38 3.62
N VAL A 38 -3.59 5.16 3.44
CA VAL A 38 -4.45 4.71 4.54
C VAL A 38 -4.35 3.20 4.60
N VAL A 39 -3.98 2.69 5.77
CA VAL A 39 -3.88 1.26 6.03
C VAL A 39 -4.97 0.84 7.00
N TYR A 40 -5.50 -0.36 6.80
CA TYR A 40 -6.43 -1.00 7.73
C TYR A 40 -5.78 -2.20 8.38
N SER A 41 -5.80 -2.24 9.71
CA SER A 41 -5.23 -3.35 10.49
C SER A 41 -6.21 -3.93 11.52
N PRO A 42 -6.67 -5.18 11.33
CA PRO A 42 -7.41 -5.92 12.35
C PRO A 42 -6.68 -6.04 13.69
N SER A 43 -5.34 -6.11 13.67
CA SER A 43 -4.53 -6.19 14.90
C SER A 43 -4.65 -4.96 15.80
N TYR A 44 -5.11 -3.85 15.25
CA TYR A 44 -5.41 -2.60 15.95
C TYR A 44 -6.92 -2.35 15.96
N CYS A 45 -7.71 -3.38 16.27
CA CYS A 45 -9.17 -3.28 16.40
C CYS A 45 -9.92 -2.79 15.14
N GLY A 46 -9.28 -2.87 13.96
CA GLY A 46 -9.85 -2.35 12.72
C GLY A 46 -9.60 -0.86 12.49
N ASP A 47 -8.71 -0.25 13.27
CA ASP A 47 -8.35 1.16 13.10
C ASP A 47 -7.66 1.41 11.76
N MET A 48 -7.80 2.66 11.31
CA MET A 48 -7.16 3.16 10.10
C MET A 48 -6.05 4.15 10.46
N PHE A 49 -4.91 3.99 9.78
CA PHE A 49 -3.73 4.82 9.99
C PHE A 49 -3.25 5.37 8.66
N VAL A 50 -2.76 6.61 8.65
CA VAL A 50 -1.99 7.11 7.53
C VAL A 50 -0.52 6.75 7.74
N CYS A 51 0.06 6.06 6.77
CA CYS A 51 1.41 5.53 6.81
C CYS A 51 2.19 5.86 5.54
N GLY A 52 3.50 5.94 5.67
CA GLY A 52 4.43 5.71 4.57
C GLY A 52 4.70 4.21 4.43
N PHE A 53 5.21 3.81 3.27
CA PHE A 53 5.62 2.45 3.00
C PHE A 53 7.15 2.37 2.99
N ASP A 54 7.74 1.53 3.84
CA ASP A 54 9.20 1.36 3.94
C ASP A 54 9.57 -0.13 3.83
N TYR A 55 10.36 -0.46 2.79
CA TYR A 55 10.88 -1.82 2.58
C TYR A 55 12.02 -2.20 3.54
N SER A 56 12.73 -1.20 4.07
CA SER A 56 13.94 -1.38 4.88
C SER A 56 13.67 -1.43 6.39
N GLY A 57 12.45 -1.10 6.81
CA GLY A 57 12.00 -1.04 8.19
C GLY A 57 10.63 -1.69 8.40
N PRO A 58 9.84 -1.24 9.39
CA PRO A 58 8.44 -1.65 9.49
C PRO A 58 7.69 -1.26 8.22
N THR A 59 7.11 -2.26 7.54
CA THR A 59 6.49 -2.12 6.21
C THR A 59 5.53 -0.94 6.11
N TRP A 60 4.79 -0.64 7.19
CA TRP A 60 3.91 0.50 7.29
C TRP A 60 4.32 1.37 8.48
N TRP A 61 4.78 2.59 8.22
CA TRP A 61 5.25 3.49 9.25
C TRP A 61 4.35 4.72 9.39
N SER A 62 3.77 4.92 10.57
CA SER A 62 3.02 6.14 10.89
C SER A 62 3.96 7.19 11.46
N LYS A 63 4.24 8.25 10.70
CA LYS A 63 5.09 9.37 11.15
C LYS A 63 4.44 10.17 12.28
N SER A 64 3.12 10.30 12.30
CA SER A 64 2.41 11.04 13.35
C SER A 64 2.47 10.31 14.69
N LEU A 65 2.35 8.98 14.67
CA LEU A 65 2.35 8.15 15.88
C LEU A 65 3.73 7.59 16.25
N GLN A 66 4.73 7.74 15.38
CA GLN A 66 6.09 7.19 15.54
C GLN A 66 6.07 5.68 15.81
N LEU A 67 5.29 4.94 15.01
CA LEU A 67 5.03 3.51 15.21
C LEU A 67 4.94 2.77 13.87
N GLY A 68 5.49 1.54 13.85
CA GLY A 68 5.28 0.56 12.80
C GLY A 68 3.94 -0.15 12.98
N ILE A 69 3.05 -0.02 11.99
CA ILE A 69 1.73 -0.64 11.98
C ILE A 69 1.84 -2.05 11.40
N THR A 70 1.50 -3.04 12.22
CA THR A 70 1.52 -4.46 11.83
C THR A 70 0.12 -4.99 11.54
N GLY A 71 -0.01 -6.20 10.99
CA GLY A 71 -1.30 -6.82 10.73
C GLY A 71 -2.15 -6.12 9.67
N VAL A 72 -1.55 -5.25 8.86
CA VAL A 72 -2.25 -4.54 7.79
C VAL A 72 -2.73 -5.53 6.75
N THR A 73 -4.04 -5.53 6.48
CA THR A 73 -4.64 -6.41 5.47
C THR A 73 -5.01 -5.68 4.19
N HIS A 74 -5.24 -4.37 4.28
CA HIS A 74 -5.62 -3.55 3.13
C HIS A 74 -4.99 -2.16 3.23
N TRP A 75 -4.77 -1.55 2.08
CA TRP A 75 -4.29 -0.18 1.95
C TRP A 75 -4.98 0.53 0.79
N ARG A 76 -4.94 1.87 0.79
CA ARG A 76 -5.32 2.73 -0.34
C ARG A 76 -4.47 4.00 -0.31
N LEU A 77 -4.44 4.76 -1.39
CA LEU A 77 -3.88 6.12 -1.31
C LEU A 77 -4.70 7.00 -0.37
N ALA A 78 -3.99 7.77 0.44
CA ALA A 78 -4.57 8.81 1.29
C ALA A 78 -4.99 10.01 0.44
N GLY A 79 -6.14 10.60 0.79
CA GLY A 79 -6.53 11.89 0.21
C GLY A 79 -5.70 13.05 0.78
N GLU A 80 -5.78 14.22 0.14
CA GLU A 80 -5.05 15.43 0.56
C GLU A 80 -5.36 15.85 2.02
N HIS A 81 -6.59 15.60 2.46
CA HIS A 81 -7.10 15.96 3.79
C HIS A 81 -7.36 14.74 4.69
N GLU A 82 -6.72 13.61 4.41
CA GLU A 82 -6.88 12.41 5.22
C GLU A 82 -6.38 12.65 6.66
N GLN A 83 -7.18 12.20 7.63
CA GLN A 83 -6.77 12.22 9.03
C GLN A 83 -5.70 11.15 9.27
N ASP A 84 -4.65 11.49 10.02
CA ASP A 84 -3.54 10.58 10.27
C ASP A 84 -3.93 9.30 11.03
N PHE A 85 -5.03 9.37 11.77
CA PHE A 85 -5.59 8.26 12.52
C PHE A 85 -7.11 8.38 12.54
N THR A 86 -7.78 7.27 12.33
CA THR A 86 -9.22 7.15 12.55
C THR A 86 -9.48 5.90 13.36
N ALA A 87 -9.88 6.12 14.62
CA ALA A 87 -10.40 5.07 15.48
C ALA A 87 -11.70 4.57 14.84
N THR A 88 -11.64 3.41 14.19
CA THR A 88 -12.78 2.92 13.44
C THR A 88 -13.09 1.51 13.90
N ARG A 89 -14.22 1.35 14.59
CA ARG A 89 -14.91 0.05 14.64
C ARG A 89 -15.58 -0.30 13.29
N ALA A 90 -15.30 0.45 12.23
CA ALA A 90 -15.93 0.20 10.95
C ALA A 90 -15.32 -1.04 10.32
N GLN A 91 -16.20 -1.88 9.81
CA GLN A 91 -15.83 -2.90 8.84
C GLN A 91 -15.15 -2.21 7.66
N LEU A 92 -14.15 -2.88 7.09
CA LEU A 92 -13.57 -2.49 5.81
C LEU A 92 -14.70 -2.05 4.87
N PRO A 93 -14.61 -0.92 4.18
CA PRO A 93 -15.56 -0.61 3.11
C PRO A 93 -15.53 -1.81 2.16
N ALA A 94 -16.65 -2.55 2.07
CA ALA A 94 -16.74 -3.86 1.43
C ALA A 94 -15.81 -3.92 0.21
N ALA A 95 -14.78 -4.76 0.28
CA ALA A 95 -13.61 -4.73 -0.59
C ALA A 95 -14.00 -4.43 -2.03
N LYS A 96 -13.83 -3.17 -2.43
CA LYS A 96 -14.08 -2.77 -3.81
C LYS A 96 -12.83 -3.18 -4.56
N ILE A 97 -12.99 -4.17 -5.43
CA ILE A 97 -11.99 -4.52 -6.46
C ILE A 97 -11.44 -3.20 -7.00
N PRO A 98 -10.11 -2.98 -7.02
CA PRO A 98 -9.53 -1.75 -7.54
C PRO A 98 -10.09 -1.49 -8.93
N ARG A 99 -10.61 -0.28 -9.18
CA ARG A 99 -11.22 0.04 -10.49
C ARG A 99 -10.25 -0.15 -11.65
N ASN A 100 -8.95 -0.06 -11.37
CA ASN A 100 -7.89 -0.23 -12.34
C ASN A 100 -7.17 -1.57 -12.16
N VAL A 101 -7.82 -2.65 -12.60
CA VAL A 101 -7.28 -4.02 -12.56
C VAL A 101 -5.99 -4.13 -13.36
N GLU A 102 -5.86 -3.38 -14.46
CA GLU A 102 -4.64 -3.37 -15.28
C GLU A 102 -3.44 -2.81 -14.51
N ALA A 103 -3.61 -1.70 -13.77
CA ALA A 103 -2.55 -1.16 -12.93
C ALA A 103 -2.17 -2.14 -11.80
N LEU A 104 -3.14 -2.84 -11.22
CA LEU A 104 -2.90 -3.86 -10.20
C LEU A 104 -2.08 -5.03 -10.75
N ASP A 105 -2.42 -5.53 -11.93
CA ASP A 105 -1.69 -6.61 -12.60
C ASP A 105 -0.27 -6.18 -12.98
N GLN A 106 -0.09 -4.93 -13.42
CA GLN A 106 1.23 -4.38 -13.71
C GLN A 106 2.08 -4.25 -12.44
N LEU A 107 1.48 -3.84 -11.31
CA LEU A 107 2.16 -3.80 -10.00
C LEU A 107 2.63 -5.19 -9.56
N LYS A 108 1.76 -6.21 -9.68
CA LYS A 108 2.09 -7.61 -9.38
C LYS A 108 3.29 -8.07 -10.23
N ARG A 109 3.22 -7.88 -11.55
CA ARG A 109 4.30 -8.27 -12.48
C ARG A 109 5.62 -7.55 -12.22
N TRP A 110 5.55 -6.26 -11.88
CA TRP A 110 6.74 -5.49 -11.54
C TRP A 110 7.39 -6.05 -10.28
N TRP A 111 6.61 -6.34 -9.24
CA TRP A 111 7.14 -6.89 -7.99
C TRP A 111 7.78 -8.26 -8.20
N ASP A 112 7.12 -9.14 -8.97
CA ASP A 112 7.67 -10.45 -9.33
C ASP A 112 9.04 -10.32 -9.99
N TRP A 113 9.15 -9.45 -10.99
CA TRP A 113 10.43 -9.18 -11.66
C TRP A 113 11.48 -8.59 -10.71
N PHE A 114 11.09 -7.63 -9.86
CA PHE A 114 12.00 -6.97 -8.93
C PHE A 114 12.56 -7.97 -7.91
N ALA A 115 11.69 -8.76 -7.28
CA ALA A 115 12.06 -9.79 -6.31
C ALA A 115 13.04 -10.80 -6.93
N ASP A 116 12.74 -11.29 -8.14
CA ASP A 116 13.61 -12.23 -8.86
C ASP A 116 14.98 -11.60 -9.18
N SER A 117 14.98 -10.34 -9.63
CA SER A 117 16.23 -9.62 -9.95
C SER A 117 17.11 -9.33 -8.73
N ARG A 118 16.51 -9.32 -7.52
CA ARG A 118 17.17 -9.03 -6.25
C ARG A 118 17.41 -10.28 -5.39
N GLY A 119 16.91 -11.45 -5.81
CA GLY A 119 16.99 -12.68 -5.02
C GLY A 119 16.21 -12.62 -3.71
N ILE A 120 15.09 -11.88 -3.67
CA ILE A 120 14.22 -11.78 -2.50
C ILE A 120 13.29 -13.00 -2.48
N GLU A 121 13.34 -13.79 -1.41
CA GLU A 121 12.38 -14.89 -1.19
C GLU A 121 10.97 -14.33 -0.94
N ARG A 122 9.96 -14.94 -1.59
CA ARG A 122 8.56 -14.51 -1.56
C ARG A 122 7.75 -15.21 -0.48
#